data_AF-A0A952P5H7-F1
#
_entry.id   AF-A0A952P5H7-F1
#
_cell.length_a   1.000
_cell.length_b   1.000
_cell.length_c   1.000
_cell.angle_alpha   90.00
_cell.angle_beta   90.00
_cell.angle_gamma   90.00
#
_symmetry.space_group_name_H-M   'P 1'
#
loop_
_entity.id
_entity.type
_entity.pdbx_description
1 polymer ?
#
loop_
_entity_poly.entity_id
_entity_poly.type
_entity_poly.pdbx_seq_one_letter_code
_entity_poly.pdbx_strand_id
1 'polypeptide(L)' 'PQACIHVPPPPSNQMVYIKMKTPTPVVYGPLWVHGTLHLHSKKHMYGEASFELDGVLVEPYR' A
#
# COMPACT_ATOMS: atom_id res chain seq x y z
N PRO A 1 -8.37 -9.62 -5.00
CA PRO A 1 -8.95 -8.44 -5.68
C PRO A 1 -7.90 -7.34 -5.89
N GLN A 2 -7.46 -7.17 -7.13
CA GLN A 2 -6.44 -6.17 -7.50
C GLN A 2 -7.16 -4.87 -7.87
N ALA A 3 -7.19 -3.91 -6.93
CA ALA A 3 -7.66 -2.56 -7.21
C ALA A 3 -6.78 -1.91 -8.29
N CYS A 4 -7.34 -0.94 -9.03
CA CYS A 4 -6.70 -0.17 -10.10
C CYS A 4 -6.48 -0.88 -11.45
N ILE A 5 -6.55 -2.21 -11.55
CA ILE A 5 -6.40 -2.90 -12.84
C ILE A 5 -7.75 -3.24 -13.48
N HIS A 6 -8.67 -3.78 -12.67
CA HIS A 6 -9.98 -4.25 -13.15
C HIS A 6 -11.11 -3.28 -12.84
N VAL A 7 -10.85 -2.32 -11.95
CA VAL A 7 -11.80 -1.32 -11.48
C VAL A 7 -11.07 0.02 -11.34
N PRO A 8 -11.79 1.15 -11.40
CA PRO A 8 -11.19 2.46 -11.18
C PRO A 8 -10.39 2.53 -9.87
N PRO A 9 -9.37 3.40 -9.80
CA PRO A 9 -8.59 3.60 -8.58
C PRO A 9 -9.49 4.02 -7.41
N PRO A 10 -9.28 3.44 -6.21
CA PRO A 10 -9.90 3.92 -4.98
C PRO A 10 -9.66 5.42 -4.71
N PRO A 11 -10.52 6.07 -3.90
CA PRO A 11 -10.25 7.39 -3.36
C PRO A 11 -8.92 7.46 -2.59
N SER A 12 -8.27 8.62 -2.56
CA SER A 12 -6.91 8.76 -2.04
C SER A 12 -6.77 8.46 -0.54
N ASN A 13 -7.84 8.68 0.22
CA ASN A 13 -7.92 8.35 1.64
C ASN A 13 -8.11 6.84 1.91
N GLN A 14 -8.19 6.01 0.87
CA GLN A 14 -8.24 4.55 0.94
C GLN A 14 -6.95 3.91 0.38
N MET A 15 -5.90 4.72 0.15
CA MET A 15 -4.64 4.27 -0.42
C MET A 15 -3.47 4.64 0.49
N VAL A 16 -2.53 3.70 0.63
CA VAL A 16 -1.28 3.90 1.36
C VAL A 16 -0.11 3.56 0.43
N TYR A 17 0.82 4.50 0.25
CA TYR A 17 2.07 4.24 -0.46
C TYR A 17 3.11 3.66 0.51
N ILE A 18 3.57 2.43 0.27
CA ILE A 18 4.43 1.70 1.21
C ILE A 18 5.84 1.63 0.66
N LYS A 19 6.82 2.08 1.47
CA LYS A 19 8.26 1.90 1.20
C LYS A 19 8.81 0.85 2.16
N MET A 20 9.09 -0.34 1.66
CA MET A 20 9.66 -1.42 2.47
C MET A 20 11.16 -1.23 2.70
N LYS A 21 11.61 -1.36 3.95
CA LYS A 21 13.05 -1.33 4.30
C LYS A 21 13.82 -2.56 3.80
N THR A 22 13.13 -3.69 3.65
CA THR A 22 13.70 -4.95 3.18
C THR A 22 12.92 -5.46 1.97
N PRO A 23 13.54 -6.28 1.10
CA PRO A 23 12.83 -6.93 0.01
C PRO A 23 11.65 -7.73 0.54
N THR A 24 10.48 -7.55 -0.06
CA THR A 24 9.26 -8.28 0.29
C THR A 24 8.95 -9.32 -0.78
N PRO A 25 8.51 -10.53 -0.40
CA PRO A 25 8.07 -11.51 -1.36
C PRO A 25 6.83 -11.00 -2.11
N VAL A 26 6.65 -11.46 -3.35
CA VAL A 26 5.40 -11.20 -4.09
C VAL A 26 4.28 -11.98 -3.39
N VAL A 27 3.33 -11.27 -2.81
CA VAL A 27 2.19 -11.86 -2.11
C VAL A 27 0.94 -11.76 -2.99
N TYR A 28 0.26 -12.88 -3.18
CA TYR A 28 -1.04 -12.93 -3.82
C TYR A 28 -2.13 -12.91 -2.75
N GLY A 29 -2.95 -11.85 -2.75
CA GLY A 29 -4.05 -11.71 -1.80
C GLY A 29 -3.78 -10.69 -0.69
N PRO A 30 -4.67 -10.63 0.32
CA PRO A 30 -4.52 -9.68 1.43
C PRO A 30 -3.32 -10.02 2.31
N LEU A 31 -2.75 -8.98 2.91
CA LEU A 31 -1.58 -9.06 3.77
C LEU A 31 -1.64 -7.97 4.84
N TRP A 32 -0.93 -8.20 5.94
CA TRP A 32 -0.68 -7.21 6.97
C TRP A 32 0.66 -6.52 6.71
N VAL A 33 0.70 -5.19 6.84
CA VAL A 33 1.95 -4.41 6.79
C VAL A 33 2.09 -3.61 8.07
N HIS A 34 3.27 -3.68 8.67
CA HIS A 34 3.59 -3.04 9.94
C HIS A 34 4.71 -2.03 9.71
N GLY A 35 4.56 -0.83 10.26
CA GLY A 35 5.49 0.26 10.05
C GLY A 35 5.00 1.56 10.68
N THR A 36 5.69 2.66 10.37
CA THR A 36 5.29 4.01 10.79
C THR A 36 4.42 4.63 9.70
N LEU A 37 3.21 5.07 10.07
CA LEU A 37 2.28 5.75 9.17
C LEU A 37 2.50 7.26 9.19
N HIS A 38 2.56 7.86 8.01
CA HIS A 38 2.71 9.29 7.81
C HIS A 38 1.53 9.85 7.01
N LEU A 39 1.04 11.01 7.43
CA LEU A 39 0.08 11.83 6.68
C LEU A 39 0.83 12.60 5.60
N HIS A 40 1.04 11.97 4.45
CA HIS A 40 1.77 12.56 3.34
C HIS A 40 1.16 12.11 2.01
N SER A 41 0.80 13.07 1.16
CA SER A 41 0.21 12.78 -0.15
C SER A 41 1.28 12.42 -1.19
N LYS A 42 1.06 11.30 -1.89
CA LYS A 42 1.92 10.81 -2.96
C LYS A 42 1.11 10.59 -4.24
N LYS A 43 1.50 11.27 -5.31
CA LYS A 43 0.95 11.05 -6.66
C LYS A 43 1.72 9.96 -7.40
N HIS A 44 1.00 9.05 -8.02
CA HIS A 44 1.53 7.97 -8.84
C HIS A 44 0.70 7.80 -10.13
N MET A 45 1.23 7.07 -11.12
CA MET A 45 0.52 6.82 -12.39
C MET A 45 -0.80 6.05 -12.23
N TYR A 46 -0.99 5.34 -11.10
CA TYR A 46 -2.16 4.49 -10.84
C TYR A 46 -3.16 5.14 -9.87
N GLY A 47 -2.89 6.36 -9.40
CA GLY A 47 -3.70 7.05 -8.39
C GLY A 47 -2.87 7.89 -7.44
N GLU A 48 -3.57 8.58 -6.54
CA GLU A 48 -2.99 9.39 -5.48
C GLU A 48 -3.27 8.73 -4.13
N ALA A 49 -2.25 8.59 -3.29
CA ALA A 49 -2.38 8.10 -1.92
C ALA A 49 -2.20 9.26 -0.94
N SER A 50 -3.08 9.41 0.05
CA SER A 50 -2.97 10.45 1.08
C SER A 50 -2.09 10.03 2.27
N PHE A 51 -1.62 8.79 2.27
CA PHE A 51 -0.81 8.21 3.34
C PHE A 51 0.46 7.55 2.79
N GLU A 52 1.54 7.66 3.54
CA GLU A 52 2.80 6.97 3.28
C GLU A 52 3.16 6.10 4.49
N LEU A 53 3.70 4.90 4.27
CA LEU A 53 4.10 3.99 5.33
C LEU A 53 5.53 3.50 5.13
N ASP A 54 6.36 3.73 6.15
CA ASP A 54 7.70 3.16 6.26
C ASP A 54 7.59 1.72 6.77
N GLY A 55 7.57 0.77 5.83
CA GLY A 55 7.26 -0.64 6.08
C GLY A 55 8.44 -1.41 6.66
N VAL A 56 8.18 -2.17 7.72
CA VAL A 56 9.17 -2.94 8.48
C VAL A 56 8.90 -4.44 8.40
N LEU A 57 7.64 -4.86 8.44
CA LEU A 57 7.24 -6.27 8.42
C LEU A 57 5.99 -6.45 7.56
N VAL A 58 5.94 -7.58 6.85
CA VAL A 58 4.75 -8.05 6.13
C VAL A 58 4.40 -9.45 6.61
N GLU A 59 3.13 -9.69 6.90
CA GLU A 59 2.60 -10.99 7.31
C GLU A 59 1.40 -11.40 6.44
N PRO A 60 1.20 -12.70 6.18
CA PRO A 60 -0.03 -13.16 5.55
C PRO A 60 -1.27 -12.77 6.36
N TYR A 61 -2.33 -12.38 5.68
CA TYR A 61 -3.63 -12.14 6.32
C TYR A 61 -4.18 -13.44 6.93
N ARG A 62 -4.80 -13.35 8.11
CA ARG A 62 -5.40 -14.46 8.86
C ARG A 62 -6.86 -14.16 9.15
#